data_AF-A0A5C3L0I7-F1
#
_entry.id   AF-A0A5C3L0I7-F1
#
_cell.length_a   1.000
_cell.length_b   1.000
_cell.length_c   1.000
_cell.angle_alpha   90.00
_cell.angle_beta   90.00
_cell.angle_gamma   90.00
#
_symmetry.space_group_name_H-M   'P 1'
#
loop_
_entity.id
_entity.type
_entity.pdbx_description
1 polymer ?
#
loop_
_entity_poly.entity_id
_entity_poly.type
_entity_poly.pdbx_seq_one_letter_code
_entity_poly.pdbx_strand_id
1 'polypeptide(L)'
;MAVTFGHGSNCEVAFTVGLLSNRRKDRKGCTSSMSGQLSIRLSRYDIHRKIPGKAIGESGTWSFTMTIIEVDSVNHQPHTVDSIRIFAGQRYSFVLNANQPVANYWIRSQPNVGPAGFAGGLNSAILRYIGAPNADPTTTQTPNSNPLNEANLVALGHPVPGGPAVGDVDVAINFQIAFNPPTSQFFVNGAPFDEPTVPVMLQIMSGAQTAQDMLPAGSIYVLPRNANIELSLPGGGGAPHPIHLHGHAFHVVRSAGSSTYNFVNPPVRDVVSIGGPGDNVTIRFRTDNPGPWIMHCHIDWHLVMGLSVVFAEDVPNVANFNPPTAWDQLCPIYDALPPGT
;
A
#
# COMPACT_ATOMS: atom_id res chain seq x y z
N MET A 1 10.82 -4.94 -0.43
CA MET A 1 10.31 -5.36 0.88
C MET A 1 11.31 -5.01 1.98
N ALA A 2 10.94 -4.23 2.98
CA ALA A 2 11.70 -4.00 4.20
C ALA A 2 11.04 -4.75 5.37
N VAL A 3 11.84 -5.48 6.13
CA VAL A 3 11.44 -6.23 7.33
C VAL A 3 12.02 -5.52 8.53
N THR A 4 11.17 -5.12 9.45
CA THR A 4 11.52 -4.47 10.73
C THR A 4 10.98 -5.32 11.88
N PHE A 5 11.72 -5.42 12.98
CA PHE A 5 11.33 -6.24 14.13
C PHE A 5 10.90 -5.31 15.27
N GLY A 6 9.77 -5.60 15.90
CA GLY A 6 9.26 -4.79 17.01
C GLY A 6 10.14 -4.89 18.26
N HIS A 7 10.27 -3.80 19.00
CA HIS A 7 10.96 -3.75 20.30
C HIS A 7 10.17 -4.52 21.37
N GLY A 8 10.32 -5.85 21.37
CA GLY A 8 10.29 -6.68 22.57
C GLY A 8 11.72 -7.06 22.89
N SER A 9 12.08 -7.20 24.16
CA SER A 9 13.43 -7.16 24.74
C SER A 9 14.50 -8.12 24.20
N ASN A 10 14.37 -8.75 23.03
CA ASN A 10 15.19 -9.90 22.66
C ASN A 10 15.49 -10.15 21.17
N CYS A 11 15.07 -9.33 20.18
CA CYS A 11 15.51 -9.48 18.78
C CYS A 11 15.31 -8.20 17.94
N GLU A 12 16.38 -7.68 17.31
CA GLU A 12 16.30 -6.65 16.26
C GLU A 12 17.09 -7.11 15.03
N VAL A 13 16.43 -7.32 13.88
CA VAL A 13 17.08 -7.75 12.63
C VAL A 13 16.50 -6.99 11.41
N ALA A 14 16.86 -5.74 11.17
CA ALA A 14 16.34 -5.05 9.97
C ALA A 14 16.97 -5.61 8.66
N PHE A 15 16.17 -5.99 7.66
CA PHE A 15 16.65 -6.21 6.29
C PHE A 15 15.69 -5.72 5.21
N THR A 16 16.26 -5.21 4.11
CA THR A 16 15.54 -4.85 2.89
C THR A 16 15.79 -5.89 1.80
N VAL A 17 14.79 -6.71 1.47
CA VAL A 17 14.75 -7.53 0.26
C VAL A 17 14.19 -6.64 -0.86
N GLY A 18 15.07 -5.99 -1.62
CA GLY A 18 14.70 -5.20 -2.80
C GLY A 18 15.40 -5.73 -4.03
N LEU A 19 14.70 -5.69 -5.18
CA LEU A 19 15.20 -6.03 -6.52
C LEU A 19 16.53 -5.32 -6.92
N LEU A 20 16.95 -4.30 -6.18
CA LEU A 20 18.09 -3.44 -6.50
C LEU A 20 19.01 -3.14 -5.30
N SER A 21 18.83 -3.82 -4.17
CA SER A 21 19.81 -3.75 -3.09
C SER A 21 21.04 -4.56 -3.50
N ASN A 22 22.09 -3.88 -3.94
CA ASN A 22 23.44 -4.45 -4.06
C ASN A 22 24.02 -4.94 -2.71
N ARG A 23 23.25 -4.89 -1.61
CA ARG A 23 23.60 -5.61 -0.38
C ARG A 23 23.29 -7.09 -0.55
N ARG A 24 24.28 -7.82 -1.05
CA ARG A 24 24.37 -9.25 -0.81
C ARG A 24 24.66 -9.45 0.67
N LYS A 25 23.73 -10.12 1.39
CA LYS A 25 23.96 -10.74 2.70
C LYS A 25 24.47 -9.79 3.80
N ASP A 26 23.67 -8.82 4.24
CA ASP A 26 23.91 -8.29 5.59
C ASP A 26 23.53 -9.40 6.60
N ARG A 27 24.49 -9.79 7.45
CA ARG A 27 24.36 -10.85 8.46
C ARG A 27 24.32 -10.20 9.84
N LYS A 28 23.12 -9.88 10.34
CA LYS A 28 22.91 -9.48 11.74
C LYS A 28 22.23 -10.64 12.48
N GLY A 29 22.87 -11.11 13.54
CA GLY A 29 22.38 -12.22 14.36
C GLY A 29 21.57 -11.71 15.55
N CYS A 30 20.50 -12.41 15.89
CA CYS A 30 19.78 -12.21 17.15
C CYS A 30 20.59 -12.74 18.33
N THR A 31 20.65 -12.00 19.44
CA THR A 31 21.28 -12.43 20.69
C THR A 31 20.25 -12.50 21.81
N SER A 32 19.55 -13.62 21.95
CA SER A 32 19.00 -14.08 23.24
C SER A 32 18.44 -15.50 23.14
N SER A 33 18.89 -16.37 24.04
CA SER A 33 18.41 -17.74 24.18
C SER A 33 16.95 -17.77 24.66
N MET A 34 15.99 -18.14 23.80
CA MET A 34 14.72 -18.80 24.16
C MET A 34 13.87 -19.07 22.91
N SER A 35 13.07 -20.13 22.95
CA SER A 35 11.87 -20.26 22.13
C SER A 35 11.00 -19.03 22.33
N GLY A 36 10.82 -18.22 21.30
CA GLY A 36 10.20 -16.90 21.42
C GLY A 36 9.23 -16.60 20.28
N GLN A 37 8.25 -15.74 20.59
CA GLN A 37 7.43 -15.09 19.57
C GLN A 37 8.17 -13.88 19.05
N LEU A 38 8.24 -13.76 17.72
CA LEU A 38 8.87 -12.64 17.06
C LEU A 38 7.80 -11.81 16.35
N SER A 39 7.63 -10.57 16.77
CA SER A 39 6.76 -9.62 16.06
C SER A 39 7.55 -8.95 14.94
N ILE A 40 7.08 -9.15 13.71
CA ILE A 40 7.74 -8.72 12.49
C ILE A 40 6.81 -7.79 11.73
N ARG A 41 7.27 -6.58 11.44
CA ARG A 41 6.61 -5.62 10.56
C ARG A 41 7.23 -5.67 9.18
N LEU A 42 6.45 -6.12 8.21
CA LEU A 42 6.75 -6.04 6.79
C LEU A 42 6.26 -4.72 6.25
N SER A 43 7.08 -4.08 5.43
CA SER A 43 6.72 -2.90 4.68
C SER A 43 7.26 -2.98 3.27
N ARG A 44 6.62 -2.28 2.35
CA ARG A 44 7.10 -2.23 0.96
C ARG A 44 7.12 -0.81 0.42
N TYR A 45 8.33 -0.31 0.28
CA TYR A 45 8.64 0.94 -0.40
C TYR A 45 9.16 0.63 -1.80
N ASP A 46 8.61 1.30 -2.81
CA ASP A 46 9.21 1.34 -4.15
C ASP A 46 10.04 2.62 -4.27
N ILE A 47 11.29 2.52 -4.74
CA ILE A 47 12.23 3.65 -4.78
C ILE A 47 12.48 4.04 -6.24
N HIS A 48 11.83 5.13 -6.70
CA HIS A 48 12.27 6.17 -7.65
C HIS A 48 13.26 5.81 -8.80
N ARG A 49 13.21 4.61 -9.39
CA ARG A 49 13.99 4.33 -10.61
C ARG A 49 13.09 3.78 -11.71
N LYS A 50 12.98 4.59 -12.77
CA LYS A 50 12.36 4.29 -14.08
C LYS A 50 12.75 2.89 -14.56
N ILE A 51 11.94 1.88 -14.24
CA ILE A 51 11.90 0.62 -14.97
C ILE A 51 10.50 0.56 -15.60
N PRO A 52 10.37 0.75 -16.92
CA PRO A 52 9.07 0.85 -17.56
C PRO A 52 8.20 -0.40 -17.34
N GLY A 53 6.97 -0.19 -16.88
CA GLY A 53 5.83 -1.11 -17.08
C GLY A 53 5.65 -2.29 -16.13
N LYS A 54 5.94 -2.18 -14.82
CA LYS A 54 5.99 -3.38 -13.96
C LYS A 54 5.19 -3.29 -12.66
N ALA A 55 3.87 -3.46 -12.70
CA ALA A 55 3.12 -3.62 -11.45
C ALA A 55 3.81 -4.64 -10.55
N ILE A 56 4.31 -4.22 -9.38
CA ILE A 56 5.16 -5.07 -8.56
C ILE A 56 4.34 -5.59 -7.36
N GLY A 57 4.23 -6.90 -7.22
CA GLY A 57 3.72 -7.60 -6.03
C GLY A 57 4.66 -8.76 -5.75
N GLU A 58 5.03 -8.95 -4.49
CA GLU A 58 5.93 -10.04 -4.09
C GLU A 58 5.14 -11.12 -3.35
N SER A 59 5.39 -12.38 -3.64
CA SER A 59 4.91 -13.51 -2.83
C SER A 59 6.07 -14.08 -2.01
N GLY A 60 5.91 -14.07 -0.68
CA GLY A 60 6.82 -14.79 0.21
C GLY A 60 6.39 -16.24 0.38
N THR A 61 7.33 -17.17 0.49
CA THR A 61 7.05 -18.59 0.83
C THR A 61 7.97 -19.01 1.96
N TRP A 62 7.40 -19.64 2.97
CA TRP A 62 8.06 -19.85 4.25
C TRP A 62 7.85 -21.29 4.69
N SER A 63 8.85 -21.88 5.34
CA SER A 63 8.70 -23.12 6.12
C SER A 63 7.98 -22.87 7.46
N PHE A 64 7.53 -21.64 7.69
CA PHE A 64 6.90 -21.15 8.90
C PHE A 64 5.52 -20.63 8.57
N THR A 65 4.60 -20.77 9.51
CA THR A 65 3.37 -20.00 9.50
C THR A 65 3.61 -18.62 10.12
N MET A 66 2.81 -17.65 9.66
CA MET A 66 2.84 -16.25 10.07
C MET A 66 1.44 -15.89 10.53
N THR A 67 1.30 -15.40 11.76
CA THR A 67 0.01 -14.95 12.28
C THR A 67 -0.07 -13.43 12.15
N ILE A 68 -0.78 -12.95 11.12
CA ILE A 68 -1.00 -11.53 10.88
C ILE A 68 -1.84 -10.94 12.03
N ILE A 69 -1.43 -9.79 12.53
CA ILE A 69 -2.08 -9.06 13.63
C ILE A 69 -2.37 -7.59 13.27
N GLU A 70 -1.74 -7.06 12.23
CA GLU A 70 -1.88 -5.67 11.79
C GLU A 70 -1.78 -5.62 10.26
N VAL A 71 -2.57 -4.75 9.63
CA VAL A 71 -2.56 -4.46 8.20
C VAL A 71 -2.58 -2.94 8.05
N ASP A 72 -1.58 -2.37 7.38
CA ASP A 72 -1.50 -0.92 7.10
C ASP A 72 -1.78 -0.02 8.32
N SER A 73 -1.22 -0.35 9.49
CA SER A 73 -1.40 0.38 10.76
C SER A 73 -2.75 0.20 11.44
N VAL A 74 -3.57 -0.75 10.99
CA VAL A 74 -4.83 -1.12 11.62
C VAL A 74 -4.73 -2.52 12.23
N ASN A 75 -5.15 -2.64 13.49
CA ASN A 75 -5.17 -3.92 14.19
C ASN A 75 -6.28 -4.82 13.63
N HIS A 76 -5.94 -6.10 13.40
CA HIS A 76 -6.84 -7.10 12.86
C HIS A 76 -6.91 -8.32 13.79
N GLN A 77 -7.98 -9.11 13.68
CA GLN A 77 -8.03 -10.41 14.33
C GLN A 77 -6.86 -11.27 13.85
N PRO A 78 -6.19 -12.02 14.75
CA PRO A 78 -5.08 -12.88 14.37
C PRO A 78 -5.45 -13.84 13.22
N HIS A 79 -4.76 -13.74 12.10
CA HIS A 79 -5.01 -14.57 10.92
C HIS A 79 -3.72 -15.28 10.48
N THR A 80 -3.70 -16.61 10.61
CA THR A 80 -2.50 -17.41 10.30
C THR A 80 -2.46 -17.80 8.83
N VAL A 81 -1.34 -17.54 8.17
CA VAL A 81 -1.05 -17.83 6.76
C VAL A 81 0.34 -18.43 6.60
N ASP A 82 0.64 -19.04 5.46
CA ASP A 82 2.01 -19.53 5.14
C ASP A 82 2.71 -18.69 4.07
N SER A 83 1.99 -17.76 3.45
CA SER A 83 2.50 -16.83 2.45
C SER A 83 1.69 -15.56 2.42
N ILE A 84 2.39 -14.44 2.20
CA ILE A 84 1.79 -13.11 2.09
C ILE A 84 2.17 -12.57 0.71
N ARG A 85 1.16 -12.20 -0.08
CA ARG A 85 1.37 -11.37 -1.26
C ARG A 85 1.26 -9.90 -0.83
N ILE A 86 2.36 -9.17 -0.93
CA ILE A 86 2.44 -7.76 -0.51
C ILE A 86 2.65 -6.85 -1.72
N PHE A 87 1.80 -5.83 -1.86
CA PHE A 87 1.88 -4.84 -2.93
C PHE A 87 2.65 -3.58 -2.49
N ALA A 88 2.96 -2.69 -3.44
CA ALA A 88 3.67 -1.44 -3.14
C ALA A 88 2.84 -0.57 -2.18
N GLY A 89 3.46 0.00 -1.14
CA GLY A 89 2.79 0.80 -0.12
C GLY A 89 2.16 0.00 1.04
N GLN A 90 1.98 -1.31 0.89
CA GLN A 90 1.37 -2.15 1.93
C GLN A 90 2.36 -2.52 3.05
N ARG A 91 1.79 -2.79 4.23
CA ARG A 91 2.44 -3.22 5.46
C ARG A 91 1.61 -4.28 6.17
N TYR A 92 2.30 -5.22 6.79
CA TYR A 92 1.69 -6.24 7.66
C TYR A 92 2.57 -6.41 8.89
N SER A 93 1.97 -6.45 10.08
CA SER A 93 2.66 -7.01 11.24
C SER A 93 2.16 -8.43 11.47
N PHE A 94 3.09 -9.34 11.70
CA PHE A 94 2.77 -10.74 11.98
C PHE A 94 3.65 -11.31 13.10
N VAL A 95 3.12 -12.30 13.80
CA VAL A 95 3.85 -13.09 14.78
C VAL A 95 4.40 -14.33 14.09
N LEU A 96 5.71 -14.55 14.25
CA LEU A 96 6.39 -15.78 13.87
C LEU A 96 6.78 -16.54 15.14
N ASN A 97 6.37 -17.80 15.22
CA ASN A 97 6.75 -18.69 16.32
C ASN A 97 8.05 -19.40 15.97
N ALA A 98 9.14 -19.11 16.68
CA ALA A 98 10.45 -19.73 16.44
C ALA A 98 10.52 -21.14 17.08
N ASN A 99 9.68 -22.06 16.60
CA ASN A 99 9.47 -23.39 17.17
C ASN A 99 10.05 -24.54 16.31
N GLN A 100 10.85 -24.21 15.30
CA GLN A 100 11.52 -25.20 14.45
C GLN A 100 12.89 -25.60 15.03
N PRO A 101 13.48 -26.73 14.58
CA PRO A 101 14.83 -27.11 14.98
C PRO A 101 15.86 -25.98 14.77
N VAL A 102 16.92 -25.96 15.58
CA VAL A 102 17.99 -24.97 15.43
C VAL A 102 18.70 -25.17 14.09
N ALA A 103 18.40 -24.28 13.13
CA ALA A 103 18.98 -24.27 11.80
C ALA A 103 18.92 -22.88 11.15
N ASN A 104 19.43 -22.78 9.93
CA ASN A 104 19.20 -21.63 9.05
C ASN A 104 18.03 -21.95 8.11
N TYR A 105 17.14 -20.98 7.92
CA TYR A 105 15.98 -21.11 7.04
C TYR A 105 15.93 -19.97 6.02
N TRP A 106 15.50 -20.28 4.80
CA TRP A 106 15.31 -19.25 3.77
C TRP A 106 14.05 -18.42 4.05
N ILE A 107 14.25 -17.10 4.13
CA ILE A 107 13.23 -16.08 3.91
C ILE A 107 13.18 -15.83 2.40
N ARG A 108 12.00 -15.85 1.80
CA ARG A 108 11.85 -15.69 0.34
C ARG A 108 10.92 -14.54 0.01
N SER A 109 11.25 -13.78 -1.03
CA SER A 109 10.38 -12.75 -1.59
C SER A 109 10.44 -12.78 -3.11
N GLN A 110 9.51 -13.49 -3.74
CA GLN A 110 9.45 -13.65 -5.19
C GLN A 110 8.72 -12.45 -5.81
N PRO A 111 9.38 -11.61 -6.63
CA PRO A 111 8.70 -10.56 -7.35
C PRO A 111 7.85 -11.14 -8.48
N ASN A 112 6.71 -10.53 -8.77
CA ASN A 112 5.90 -10.87 -9.94
C ASN A 112 6.51 -10.35 -11.26
N VAL A 113 7.44 -9.40 -11.21
CA VAL A 113 8.19 -8.94 -12.39
C VAL A 113 9.68 -8.78 -12.08
N GLY A 114 10.53 -9.20 -13.03
CA GLY A 114 11.99 -9.19 -12.87
C GLY A 114 12.56 -10.61 -12.79
N PRO A 115 13.84 -10.75 -12.41
CA PRO A 115 14.48 -12.05 -12.24
C PRO A 115 13.71 -12.93 -11.26
N ALA A 116 13.19 -14.04 -11.76
CA ALA A 116 12.39 -14.97 -10.98
C ALA A 116 13.22 -16.11 -10.37
N GLY A 117 12.65 -16.73 -9.34
CA GLY A 117 13.25 -17.84 -8.62
C GLY A 117 14.26 -17.41 -7.57
N PHE A 118 14.96 -18.40 -7.02
CA PHE A 118 15.84 -18.25 -5.85
C PHE A 118 17.25 -18.78 -6.08
N ALA A 119 17.63 -19.02 -7.34
CA ALA A 119 18.94 -19.56 -7.69
C ALA A 119 20.06 -18.64 -7.17
N GLY A 120 21.11 -19.23 -6.58
CA GLY A 120 22.23 -18.48 -6.03
C GLY A 120 21.88 -17.55 -4.85
N GLY A 121 20.72 -17.74 -4.21
CA GLY A 121 20.25 -16.89 -3.12
C GLY A 121 19.58 -15.59 -3.60
N LEU A 122 19.23 -15.50 -4.89
CA LEU A 122 18.37 -14.43 -5.40
C LEU A 122 17.05 -14.40 -4.61
N ASN A 123 16.46 -13.21 -4.44
CA ASN A 123 15.12 -13.06 -3.83
C ASN A 123 15.00 -13.70 -2.43
N SER A 124 16.11 -13.81 -1.69
CA SER A 124 16.19 -14.58 -0.44
C SER A 124 16.97 -13.86 0.66
N ALA A 125 16.62 -14.15 1.92
CA ALA A 125 17.35 -13.76 3.13
C ALA A 125 17.40 -14.95 4.12
N ILE A 126 18.12 -14.81 5.23
CA ILE A 126 18.34 -15.92 6.18
C ILE A 126 17.67 -15.62 7.52
N LEU A 127 16.75 -16.50 7.94
CA LEU A 127 16.32 -16.60 9.33
C LEU A 127 17.25 -17.59 10.03
N ARG A 128 18.06 -17.10 10.97
CA ARG A 128 19.06 -17.90 11.69
C ARG A 128 18.67 -18.08 13.14
N TYR A 129 18.50 -19.34 13.55
CA TYR A 129 18.34 -19.68 14.96
C TYR A 129 19.68 -19.54 15.69
N ILE A 130 19.64 -19.13 16.95
CA ILE A 130 20.83 -19.09 17.80
C ILE A 130 21.36 -20.52 17.97
N GLY A 131 22.66 -20.69 17.79
CA GLY A 131 23.33 -22.00 17.75
C GLY A 131 23.41 -22.63 16.35
N ALA A 132 22.72 -22.08 15.34
CA ALA A 132 22.89 -22.52 13.96
C ALA A 132 24.23 -22.00 13.37
N PRO A 133 24.87 -22.75 12.44
CA PRO A 133 26.13 -22.35 11.85
C PRO A 133 26.01 -21.05 11.03
N ASN A 134 27.12 -20.32 10.87
CA ASN A 134 27.19 -19.14 10.00
C ASN A 134 27.25 -19.52 8.51
N ALA A 135 26.21 -20.21 8.03
CA ALA A 135 26.09 -20.74 6.68
C ALA A 135 24.76 -20.32 6.04
N ASP A 136 24.64 -20.54 4.73
CA ASP A 136 23.39 -20.38 4.01
C ASP A 136 22.43 -21.55 4.33
N PRO A 137 21.10 -21.34 4.39
CA PRO A 137 20.12 -22.40 4.54
C PRO A 137 20.16 -23.44 3.41
N THR A 138 19.88 -24.69 3.75
CA THR A 138 19.67 -25.80 2.79
C THR A 138 18.20 -26.20 2.65
N THR A 139 17.30 -25.47 3.32
CA THR A 139 15.86 -25.76 3.33
C THR A 139 15.23 -25.62 1.94
N THR A 140 14.45 -26.60 1.52
CA THR A 140 13.66 -26.53 0.28
C THR A 140 12.38 -25.73 0.48
N GLN A 141 11.88 -25.13 -0.59
CA GLN A 141 10.57 -24.49 -0.59
C GLN A 141 9.50 -25.57 -0.66
N THR A 142 8.49 -25.48 0.20
CA THR A 142 7.26 -26.27 0.11
C THR A 142 6.18 -25.45 -0.60
N PRO A 143 5.25 -26.08 -1.34
CA PRO A 143 4.07 -25.39 -1.86
C PRO A 143 3.29 -24.70 -0.74
N ASN A 144 2.80 -23.48 -1.01
CA ASN A 144 1.92 -22.78 -0.09
C ASN A 144 0.56 -23.48 -0.07
N SER A 145 0.08 -23.79 1.12
CA SER A 145 -1.20 -24.44 1.42
C SER A 145 -2.27 -23.45 1.91
N ASN A 146 -1.85 -22.32 2.50
CA ASN A 146 -2.71 -21.34 3.12
C ASN A 146 -2.20 -19.90 2.83
N PRO A 147 -2.24 -19.48 1.55
CA PRO A 147 -1.88 -18.12 1.18
C PRO A 147 -2.86 -17.10 1.73
N LEU A 148 -2.37 -15.90 2.05
CA LEU A 148 -3.21 -14.78 2.45
C LEU A 148 -4.26 -14.47 1.37
N ASN A 149 -5.52 -14.51 1.78
CA ASN A 149 -6.65 -13.91 1.07
C ASN A 149 -7.12 -12.69 1.88
N GLU A 150 -7.08 -11.50 1.27
CA GLU A 150 -7.47 -10.25 1.94
C GLU A 150 -8.92 -10.29 2.46
N ALA A 151 -9.83 -10.94 1.73
CA ALA A 151 -11.24 -11.04 2.14
C ALA A 151 -11.46 -11.80 3.45
N ASN A 152 -10.46 -12.54 3.94
CA ASN A 152 -10.52 -13.27 5.21
C ASN A 152 -10.01 -12.46 6.41
N LEU A 153 -9.44 -11.27 6.17
CA LEU A 153 -8.97 -10.39 7.23
C LEU A 153 -10.14 -9.63 7.87
N VAL A 154 -10.10 -9.47 9.19
CA VAL A 154 -11.16 -8.84 9.98
C VAL A 154 -10.56 -7.73 10.83
N ALA A 155 -10.95 -6.48 10.56
CA ALA A 155 -10.48 -5.33 11.33
C ALA A 155 -11.10 -5.29 12.74
N LEU A 156 -10.33 -4.82 13.74
CA LEU A 156 -10.78 -4.71 15.12
C LEU A 156 -11.28 -3.30 15.44
N GLY A 157 -12.57 -3.15 15.77
CA GLY A 157 -13.12 -1.88 16.25
C GLY A 157 -13.39 -0.82 15.18
N HIS A 158 -13.58 -1.23 13.92
CA HIS A 158 -13.83 -0.33 12.81
C HIS A 158 -15.20 -0.61 12.15
N PRO A 159 -16.29 0.04 12.59
CA PRO A 159 -17.59 -0.09 11.94
C PRO A 159 -17.54 0.46 10.50
N VAL A 160 -18.22 -0.20 9.57
CA VAL A 160 -18.26 0.22 8.16
C VAL A 160 -19.13 1.46 8.00
N PRO A 161 -18.65 2.53 7.33
CA PRO A 161 -19.46 3.70 6.98
C PRO A 161 -20.63 3.35 6.05
N GLY A 162 -21.77 4.05 6.22
CA GLY A 162 -23.00 3.79 5.47
C GLY A 162 -23.79 2.56 5.93
N GLY A 163 -24.77 2.13 5.14
CA GLY A 163 -25.59 0.95 5.42
C GLY A 163 -25.14 -0.31 4.67
N PRO A 164 -25.81 -1.46 4.88
CA PRO A 164 -25.29 -2.79 4.55
C PRO A 164 -25.51 -3.22 3.08
N ALA A 165 -25.57 -2.27 2.14
CA ALA A 165 -25.76 -2.55 0.72
C ALA A 165 -24.87 -1.65 -0.15
N VAL A 166 -24.48 -2.11 -1.34
CA VAL A 166 -23.73 -1.31 -2.32
C VAL A 166 -24.51 -0.03 -2.64
N GLY A 167 -23.82 1.11 -2.66
CA GLY A 167 -24.44 2.42 -2.87
C GLY A 167 -25.22 2.99 -1.67
N ASP A 168 -25.32 2.28 -0.55
CA ASP A 168 -25.94 2.76 0.69
C ASP A 168 -24.98 3.67 1.48
N VAL A 169 -24.62 4.78 0.85
CA VAL A 169 -23.69 5.82 1.33
C VAL A 169 -24.17 7.19 0.85
N ASP A 170 -23.58 8.26 1.37
CA ASP A 170 -23.96 9.63 0.97
C ASP A 170 -23.42 9.98 -0.42
N VAL A 171 -22.22 9.50 -0.77
CA VAL A 171 -21.60 9.71 -2.08
C VAL A 171 -20.96 8.41 -2.57
N ALA A 172 -21.41 7.93 -3.73
CA ALA A 172 -20.81 6.79 -4.42
C ALA A 172 -20.14 7.25 -5.72
N ILE A 173 -18.88 6.87 -5.93
CA ILE A 173 -18.09 7.25 -7.11
C ILE A 173 -17.47 6.00 -7.73
N ASN A 174 -17.65 5.86 -9.03
CA ASN A 174 -17.04 4.79 -9.80
C ASN A 174 -15.82 5.33 -10.57
N PHE A 175 -14.66 4.72 -10.38
CA PHE A 175 -13.41 5.13 -11.01
C PHE A 175 -13.03 4.19 -12.15
N GLN A 176 -13.29 4.64 -13.37
CA GLN A 176 -12.89 3.95 -14.59
C GLN A 176 -11.43 4.27 -14.90
N ILE A 177 -10.56 3.30 -14.70
CA ILE A 177 -9.12 3.40 -15.02
C ILE A 177 -8.90 2.90 -16.45
N ALA A 178 -8.37 3.78 -17.29
CA ALA A 178 -7.94 3.46 -18.64
C ALA A 178 -6.45 3.77 -18.83
N PHE A 179 -5.82 3.06 -19.76
CA PHE A 179 -4.43 3.30 -20.15
C PHE A 179 -4.36 3.48 -21.67
N ASN A 180 -3.63 4.50 -22.12
CA ASN A 180 -3.38 4.78 -23.53
C ASN A 180 -1.92 4.42 -23.85
N PRO A 181 -1.63 3.25 -24.45
CA PRO A 181 -0.26 2.83 -24.72
C PRO A 181 0.53 3.78 -25.64
N PRO A 182 -0.05 4.34 -26.75
CA PRO A 182 0.63 5.33 -27.58
C PRO A 182 1.21 6.54 -26.84
N THR A 183 0.48 7.09 -25.86
CA THR A 183 0.94 8.25 -25.07
C THR A 183 1.56 7.87 -23.73
N SER A 184 1.53 6.58 -23.37
CA SER A 184 1.95 6.08 -22.06
C SER A 184 1.28 6.83 -20.90
N GLN A 185 0.00 7.15 -21.05
CA GLN A 185 -0.76 7.94 -20.07
C GLN A 185 -1.95 7.15 -19.53
N PHE A 186 -2.18 7.27 -18.23
CA PHE A 186 -3.37 6.78 -17.55
C PHE A 186 -4.45 7.86 -17.50
N PHE A 187 -5.69 7.40 -17.47
CA PHE A 187 -6.86 8.25 -17.34
C PHE A 187 -7.75 7.67 -16.25
N VAL A 188 -8.30 8.54 -15.41
CA VAL A 188 -9.34 8.20 -14.46
C VAL A 188 -10.59 8.96 -14.88
N ASN A 189 -11.66 8.21 -15.20
CA ASN A 189 -12.91 8.78 -15.72
C ASN A 189 -12.70 9.70 -16.95
N GLY A 190 -11.72 9.37 -17.80
CA GLY A 190 -11.41 10.11 -19.02
C GLY A 190 -10.49 11.31 -18.85
N ALA A 191 -10.09 11.68 -17.63
CA ALA A 191 -9.13 12.74 -17.37
C ALA A 191 -7.74 12.17 -17.04
N PRO A 192 -6.66 12.66 -17.66
CA PRO A 192 -5.32 12.40 -17.17
C PRO A 192 -5.04 13.31 -15.96
N PHE A 193 -4.24 12.81 -15.02
CA PHE A 193 -3.70 13.68 -13.98
C PHE A 193 -2.38 14.28 -14.43
N ASP A 194 -2.41 15.59 -14.65
CA ASP A 194 -1.22 16.39 -14.90
C ASP A 194 -0.97 17.28 -13.68
N GLU A 195 0.20 17.17 -13.06
CA GLU A 195 0.50 17.91 -11.84
C GLU A 195 0.36 19.43 -12.06
N PRO A 196 -0.46 20.13 -11.26
CA PRO A 196 -0.70 21.55 -11.45
C PRO A 196 0.50 22.36 -10.95
N THR A 197 0.85 23.45 -11.63
CA THR A 197 1.94 24.35 -11.20
C THR A 197 1.72 24.89 -9.79
N VAL A 198 0.47 25.19 -9.42
CA VAL A 198 0.08 25.63 -8.08
C VAL A 198 -0.48 24.43 -7.33
N PRO A 199 0.07 24.04 -6.16
CA PRO A 199 -0.47 22.92 -5.38
C PRO A 199 -1.95 23.11 -5.02
N VAL A 200 -2.74 22.04 -5.06
CA VAL A 200 -4.20 22.09 -4.83
C VAL A 200 -4.54 22.74 -3.48
N MET A 201 -3.75 22.48 -2.44
CA MET A 201 -3.90 23.14 -1.13
C MET A 201 -3.82 24.66 -1.24
N LEU A 202 -2.83 25.17 -1.98
CA LEU A 202 -2.63 26.61 -2.17
C LEU A 202 -3.74 27.20 -3.06
N GLN A 203 -4.25 26.46 -4.05
CA GLN A 203 -5.41 26.88 -4.84
C GLN A 203 -6.64 27.10 -3.95
N ILE A 204 -6.95 26.14 -3.07
CA ILE A 204 -8.07 26.23 -2.11
C ILE A 204 -7.89 27.43 -1.17
N MET A 205 -6.71 27.56 -0.56
CA MET A 205 -6.41 28.67 0.36
C MET A 205 -6.42 30.05 -0.34
N SER A 206 -6.16 30.08 -1.65
CA SER A 206 -6.23 31.29 -2.47
C SER A 206 -7.65 31.61 -2.97
N GLY A 207 -8.65 30.80 -2.58
CA GLY A 207 -10.06 31.08 -2.83
C GLY A 207 -10.77 30.12 -3.78
N ALA A 208 -10.13 29.05 -4.28
CA ALA A 208 -10.83 28.04 -5.07
C ALA A 208 -11.83 27.26 -4.19
N GLN A 209 -13.09 27.16 -4.63
CA GLN A 209 -14.16 26.55 -3.82
C GLN A 209 -14.75 25.29 -4.46
N THR A 210 -14.82 25.24 -5.78
CA THR A 210 -15.42 24.15 -6.54
C THR A 210 -14.38 23.37 -7.33
N ALA A 211 -14.73 22.19 -7.82
CA ALA A 211 -13.84 21.41 -8.68
C ALA A 211 -13.46 22.16 -9.96
N GLN A 212 -14.35 23.04 -10.45
CA GLN A 212 -14.14 23.86 -11.64
C GLN A 212 -13.15 25.00 -11.41
N ASP A 213 -12.98 25.44 -10.17
CA ASP A 213 -12.01 26.47 -9.80
C ASP A 213 -10.60 25.89 -9.59
N MET A 214 -10.47 24.56 -9.60
CA MET A 214 -9.25 23.86 -9.26
C MET A 214 -8.64 23.14 -10.47
N LEU A 215 -7.33 23.01 -10.43
CA LEU A 215 -6.52 22.27 -11.40
C LEU A 215 -5.87 21.05 -10.74
N PRO A 216 -5.65 19.96 -11.50
CA PRO A 216 -5.98 19.81 -12.92
C PRO A 216 -7.46 19.49 -13.15
N ALA A 217 -8.05 20.11 -14.17
CA ALA A 217 -9.46 19.92 -14.51
C ALA A 217 -9.78 18.44 -14.80
N GLY A 218 -10.91 17.96 -14.29
CA GLY A 218 -11.35 16.57 -14.48
C GLY A 218 -10.77 15.56 -13.49
N SER A 219 -9.74 15.94 -12.71
CA SER A 219 -9.12 15.04 -11.71
C SER A 219 -9.33 15.49 -10.26
N ILE A 220 -10.11 16.54 -10.03
CA ILE A 220 -10.50 17.01 -8.69
C ILE A 220 -11.94 16.59 -8.38
N TYR A 221 -12.14 15.91 -7.26
CA TYR A 221 -13.44 15.49 -6.75
C TYR A 221 -13.69 16.17 -5.41
N VAL A 222 -14.62 17.12 -5.35
CA VAL A 222 -14.98 17.78 -4.08
C VAL A 222 -15.85 16.84 -3.26
N LEU A 223 -15.46 16.58 -2.02
CA LEU A 223 -16.22 15.74 -1.09
C LEU A 223 -16.82 16.58 0.04
N PRO A 224 -18.09 16.33 0.41
CA PRO A 224 -18.71 17.01 1.55
C PRO A 224 -18.11 16.55 2.87
N ARG A 225 -18.21 17.37 3.92
CA ARG A 225 -17.81 17.02 5.28
C ARG A 225 -18.72 15.94 5.88
N ASN A 226 -18.16 15.08 6.72
CA ASN A 226 -18.84 14.10 7.57
C ASN A 226 -19.74 13.10 6.85
N ALA A 227 -19.46 12.83 5.57
CA ALA A 227 -20.22 11.96 4.71
C ALA A 227 -19.56 10.58 4.58
N ASN A 228 -20.38 9.55 4.36
CA ASN A 228 -19.93 8.21 4.01
C ASN A 228 -19.68 8.15 2.50
N ILE A 229 -18.49 7.72 2.12
CA ILE A 229 -18.05 7.65 0.72
C ILE A 229 -17.88 6.19 0.34
N GLU A 230 -18.34 5.82 -0.86
CA GLU A 230 -18.05 4.53 -1.49
C GLU A 230 -17.34 4.75 -2.82
N LEU A 231 -16.22 4.06 -3.00
CA LEU A 231 -15.45 4.09 -4.25
C LEU A 231 -15.42 2.70 -4.87
N SER A 232 -15.87 2.56 -6.11
CA SER A 232 -15.70 1.34 -6.90
C SER A 232 -14.53 1.47 -7.88
N LEU A 233 -13.64 0.49 -7.84
CA LEU A 233 -12.34 0.44 -8.51
C LEU A 233 -12.27 -0.83 -9.37
N PRO A 234 -12.96 -0.88 -10.52
CA PRO A 234 -12.89 -2.04 -11.42
C PRO A 234 -11.48 -2.25 -11.96
N GLY A 235 -11.07 -3.52 -12.01
CA GLY A 235 -9.78 -3.91 -12.54
C GLY A 235 -9.67 -3.60 -14.04
N GLY A 236 -8.75 -2.72 -14.42
CA GLY A 236 -8.56 -2.23 -15.79
C GLY A 236 -7.17 -1.63 -16.03
N GLY A 237 -6.88 -1.22 -17.26
CA GLY A 237 -5.64 -0.49 -17.60
C GLY A 237 -4.34 -1.23 -17.23
N GLY A 238 -4.23 -2.54 -17.42
CA GLY A 238 -3.01 -3.28 -17.11
C GLY A 238 -2.77 -3.57 -15.61
N ALA A 239 -3.86 -3.69 -14.83
CA ALA A 239 -3.85 -4.07 -13.42
C ALA A 239 -3.10 -5.42 -13.16
N PRO A 240 -2.67 -5.74 -11.92
CA PRO A 240 -3.09 -5.14 -10.65
C PRO A 240 -2.40 -3.82 -10.30
N HIS A 241 -3.21 -2.83 -9.93
CA HIS A 241 -2.75 -1.54 -9.40
C HIS A 241 -3.02 -1.48 -7.89
N PRO A 242 -2.00 -1.29 -7.04
CA PRO A 242 -2.21 -0.95 -5.64
C PRO A 242 -2.61 0.53 -5.53
N ILE A 243 -3.87 0.80 -5.21
CA ILE A 243 -4.39 2.16 -5.03
C ILE A 243 -4.22 2.55 -3.57
N HIS A 244 -3.63 3.72 -3.36
CA HIS A 244 -3.44 4.38 -2.08
C HIS A 244 -4.31 5.62 -1.97
N LEU A 245 -4.91 5.86 -0.81
CA LEU A 245 -5.62 7.09 -0.48
C LEU A 245 -4.89 7.79 0.68
N HIS A 246 -4.50 9.04 0.47
CA HIS A 246 -3.94 9.87 1.53
C HIS A 246 -5.02 10.32 2.51
N GLY A 247 -4.61 10.69 3.72
CA GLY A 247 -5.50 11.26 4.74
C GLY A 247 -6.43 10.25 5.43
N HIS A 248 -6.56 9.03 4.89
CA HIS A 248 -7.56 8.05 5.32
C HIS A 248 -7.02 6.62 5.33
N ALA A 249 -7.50 5.83 6.30
CA ALA A 249 -7.69 4.40 6.10
C ALA A 249 -9.14 4.15 5.64
N PHE A 250 -9.36 3.06 4.92
CA PHE A 250 -10.66 2.73 4.33
C PHE A 250 -11.00 1.25 4.51
N HIS A 251 -12.29 0.96 4.60
CA HIS A 251 -12.85 -0.39 4.64
C HIS A 251 -12.86 -0.99 3.24
N VAL A 252 -12.21 -2.13 3.03
CA VAL A 252 -12.26 -2.87 1.76
C VAL A 252 -13.49 -3.77 1.77
N VAL A 253 -14.66 -3.19 1.48
CA VAL A 253 -15.94 -3.90 1.49
C VAL A 253 -16.02 -4.97 0.40
N ARG A 254 -15.17 -4.91 -0.64
CA ARG A 254 -14.96 -6.01 -1.60
C ARG A 254 -13.51 -6.03 -2.08
N SER A 255 -12.79 -7.11 -1.78
CA SER A 255 -11.40 -7.33 -2.21
C SER A 255 -11.30 -7.91 -3.62
N ALA A 256 -10.13 -7.78 -4.24
CA ALA A 256 -9.81 -8.44 -5.50
C ALA A 256 -9.87 -9.97 -5.35
N GLY A 257 -10.35 -10.66 -6.39
CA GLY A 257 -10.61 -12.11 -6.37
C GLY A 257 -11.86 -12.52 -5.60
N SER A 258 -12.62 -11.56 -5.03
CA SER A 258 -13.90 -11.82 -4.36
C SER A 258 -15.08 -11.25 -5.14
N SER A 259 -16.18 -11.99 -5.17
CA SER A 259 -17.49 -11.53 -5.65
C SER A 259 -18.43 -11.12 -4.52
N THR A 260 -18.06 -11.34 -3.26
CA THR A 260 -18.88 -11.05 -2.09
C THR A 260 -18.50 -9.72 -1.47
N TYR A 261 -19.52 -8.99 -1.00
CA TYR A 261 -19.33 -7.79 -0.19
C TYR A 261 -19.38 -8.15 1.29
N ASN A 262 -18.51 -7.51 2.08
CA ASN A 262 -18.51 -7.56 3.54
C ASN A 262 -18.75 -6.15 4.10
N PHE A 263 -19.98 -5.89 4.55
CA PHE A 263 -20.37 -4.65 5.23
C PHE A 263 -20.40 -4.80 6.76
N VAL A 264 -19.96 -5.95 7.30
CA VAL A 264 -20.00 -6.24 8.73
C VAL A 264 -18.64 -5.95 9.36
N ASN A 265 -17.59 -6.56 8.83
CA ASN A 265 -16.25 -6.52 9.42
C ASN A 265 -15.12 -6.72 8.38
N PRO A 266 -15.14 -5.97 7.26
CA PRO A 266 -14.09 -6.04 6.25
C PRO A 266 -12.73 -5.62 6.82
N PRO A 267 -11.62 -5.96 6.13
CA PRO A 267 -10.34 -5.36 6.47
C PRO A 267 -10.35 -3.86 6.26
N VAL A 268 -9.57 -3.15 7.06
CA VAL A 268 -9.39 -1.69 6.97
C VAL A 268 -7.92 -1.41 6.75
N ARG A 269 -7.61 -0.61 5.73
CA ARG A 269 -6.24 -0.35 5.29
C ARG A 269 -6.14 0.94 4.48
N ASP A 270 -4.95 1.34 4.05
CA ASP A 270 -4.76 2.55 3.23
C ASP A 270 -4.21 2.27 1.81
N VAL A 271 -3.84 1.02 1.50
CA VAL A 271 -3.42 0.61 0.15
C VAL A 271 -4.05 -0.71 -0.27
N VAL A 272 -4.86 -0.74 -1.33
CA VAL A 272 -5.55 -1.96 -1.81
C VAL A 272 -5.20 -2.28 -3.26
N SER A 273 -4.97 -3.55 -3.57
CA SER A 273 -4.82 -4.00 -4.96
C SER A 273 -6.20 -4.09 -5.62
N ILE A 274 -6.40 -3.41 -6.76
CA ILE A 274 -7.67 -3.46 -7.50
C ILE A 274 -7.86 -4.74 -8.34
N GLY A 275 -6.90 -5.66 -8.30
CA GLY A 275 -7.03 -6.96 -8.95
C GLY A 275 -6.83 -6.92 -10.46
N GLY A 276 -7.44 -7.84 -11.19
CA GLY A 276 -7.35 -7.95 -12.65
C GLY A 276 -8.70 -7.69 -13.34
N PRO A 277 -8.77 -7.87 -14.67
CA PRO A 277 -10.04 -7.83 -15.40
C PRO A 277 -11.10 -8.74 -14.74
N GLY A 278 -12.28 -8.20 -14.46
CA GLY A 278 -13.38 -8.89 -13.78
C GLY A 278 -13.49 -8.60 -12.28
N ASP A 279 -12.44 -8.05 -11.67
CA ASP A 279 -12.52 -7.54 -10.29
C ASP A 279 -13.23 -6.19 -10.24
N ASN A 280 -13.91 -5.93 -9.12
CA ASN A 280 -14.50 -4.64 -8.80
C ASN A 280 -14.27 -4.34 -7.32
N VAL A 281 -13.02 -3.98 -7.00
CA VAL A 281 -12.65 -3.66 -5.63
C VAL A 281 -13.44 -2.45 -5.18
N THR A 282 -14.03 -2.52 -4.00
CA THR A 282 -14.87 -1.44 -3.48
C THR A 282 -14.39 -1.09 -2.09
N ILE A 283 -14.19 0.21 -1.85
CA ILE A 283 -13.74 0.74 -0.57
C ILE A 283 -14.72 1.77 -0.01
N ARG A 284 -14.77 1.91 1.31
CA ARG A 284 -15.52 2.95 2.00
C ARG A 284 -14.69 3.69 3.02
N PHE A 285 -14.95 4.98 3.18
CA PHE A 285 -14.36 5.81 4.23
C PHE A 285 -15.33 6.94 4.59
N ARG A 286 -15.00 7.69 5.65
CA ARG A 286 -15.76 8.85 6.08
C ARG A 286 -14.93 10.11 5.85
N THR A 287 -15.56 11.18 5.40
CA THR A 287 -14.89 12.46 5.20
C THR A 287 -14.80 13.28 6.49
N ASP A 288 -13.90 12.89 7.38
CA ASP A 288 -13.66 13.53 8.67
C ASP A 288 -12.35 14.33 8.76
N ASN A 289 -11.66 14.53 7.64
CA ASN A 289 -10.34 15.12 7.56
C ASN A 289 -10.25 16.16 6.42
N PRO A 290 -10.50 17.46 6.68
CA PRO A 290 -10.49 18.49 5.65
C PRO A 290 -9.12 18.62 4.99
N GLY A 291 -9.07 18.57 3.66
CA GLY A 291 -7.84 18.72 2.91
C GLY A 291 -7.93 18.20 1.47
N PRO A 292 -6.98 18.58 0.61
CA PRO A 292 -6.78 17.95 -0.69
C PRO A 292 -5.97 16.65 -0.51
N TRP A 293 -6.64 15.51 -0.61
CA TRP A 293 -6.03 14.19 -0.46
C TRP A 293 -5.90 13.49 -1.80
N ILE A 294 -4.67 13.16 -2.20
CA ILE A 294 -4.43 12.41 -3.43
C ILE A 294 -4.81 10.94 -3.24
N MET A 295 -5.52 10.39 -4.23
CA MET A 295 -5.69 8.96 -4.41
C MET A 295 -4.97 8.55 -5.68
N HIS A 296 -4.08 7.57 -5.60
CA HIS A 296 -3.24 7.21 -6.74
C HIS A 296 -2.78 5.75 -6.73
N CYS A 297 -2.30 5.29 -7.88
CA CYS A 297 -1.53 4.05 -7.92
C CYS A 297 -0.20 4.24 -7.20
N HIS A 298 0.11 3.36 -6.26
CA HIS A 298 1.36 3.37 -5.50
C HIS A 298 2.52 2.69 -6.26
N ILE A 299 2.29 2.34 -7.53
CA ILE A 299 3.36 2.11 -8.48
C ILE A 299 3.80 3.48 -9.00
N ASP A 300 4.98 3.92 -8.58
CA ASP A 300 5.41 5.32 -8.70
C ASP A 300 5.41 5.84 -10.14
N TRP A 301 5.84 5.03 -11.11
CA TRP A 301 5.78 5.45 -12.51
C TRP A 301 4.35 5.45 -13.07
N HIS A 302 3.38 4.70 -12.52
CA HIS A 302 1.97 4.83 -12.92
C HIS A 302 1.37 6.13 -12.38
N LEU A 303 1.76 6.58 -11.19
CA LEU A 303 1.44 7.92 -10.68
C LEU A 303 1.95 9.00 -11.63
N VAL A 304 3.23 8.95 -12.00
CA VAL A 304 3.83 9.91 -12.95
C VAL A 304 3.18 9.86 -14.34
N MET A 305 2.64 8.71 -14.74
CA MET A 305 1.89 8.54 -15.98
C MET A 305 0.42 8.98 -15.87
N GLY A 306 -0.02 9.53 -14.74
CA GLY A 306 -1.34 10.15 -14.55
C GLY A 306 -2.39 9.28 -13.87
N LEU A 307 -2.03 8.15 -13.25
CA LEU A 307 -2.98 7.29 -12.52
C LEU A 307 -3.24 7.84 -11.11
N SER A 308 -3.90 8.99 -11.05
CA SER A 308 -4.22 9.70 -9.81
C SER A 308 -5.44 10.60 -9.95
N VAL A 309 -6.04 10.93 -8.81
CA VAL A 309 -7.06 11.96 -8.64
C VAL A 309 -6.83 12.63 -7.28
N VAL A 310 -7.43 13.79 -7.05
CA VAL A 310 -7.42 14.46 -5.75
C VAL A 310 -8.84 14.62 -5.24
N PHE A 311 -9.06 14.21 -4.00
CA PHE A 311 -10.25 14.53 -3.25
C PHE A 311 -10.06 15.85 -2.52
N ALA A 312 -10.79 16.89 -2.93
CA ALA A 312 -10.86 18.15 -2.20
C ALA A 312 -11.93 18.02 -1.12
N GLU A 313 -11.54 17.49 0.03
CA GLU A 313 -12.44 17.16 1.13
C GLU A 313 -12.71 18.39 2.00
N ASP A 314 -14.00 18.71 2.18
CA ASP A 314 -14.45 19.77 3.08
C ASP A 314 -13.72 21.12 2.86
N VAL A 315 -13.69 21.54 1.60
CA VAL A 315 -13.04 22.76 1.10
C VAL A 315 -13.27 23.99 1.99
N PRO A 316 -14.50 24.29 2.50
CA PRO A 316 -14.72 25.46 3.36
C PRO A 316 -13.87 25.47 4.64
N ASN A 317 -13.52 24.30 5.19
CA ASN A 317 -12.68 24.22 6.39
C ASN A 317 -11.18 24.19 6.07
N VAL A 318 -10.80 23.83 4.84
CA VAL A 318 -9.40 23.89 4.38
C VAL A 318 -8.89 25.33 4.33
N ALA A 319 -9.73 26.28 3.94
CA ALA A 319 -9.36 27.70 3.89
C ALA A 319 -8.96 28.29 5.26
N ASN A 320 -9.33 27.62 6.37
CA ASN A 320 -8.98 28.04 7.73
C ASN A 320 -7.62 27.47 8.21
N PHE A 321 -6.94 26.67 7.40
CA PHE A 321 -5.62 26.16 7.77
C PHE A 321 -4.60 27.29 7.80
N ASN A 322 -3.76 27.28 8.84
CA ASN A 322 -2.68 28.25 9.00
C ASN A 322 -1.34 27.51 8.96
N PRO A 323 -0.84 27.16 7.76
CA PRO A 323 0.45 26.49 7.62
C PRO A 323 1.59 27.40 8.11
N PRO A 324 2.75 26.84 8.48
CA PRO A 324 3.88 27.63 8.94
C PRO A 324 4.42 28.50 7.80
N THR A 325 5.05 29.64 8.14
CA THR A 325 5.67 30.52 7.14
C THR A 325 6.65 29.80 6.21
N ALA A 326 7.34 28.76 6.71
CA ALA A 326 8.22 27.94 5.88
C ALA A 326 7.49 27.27 4.71
N TRP A 327 6.22 26.91 4.88
CA TRP A 327 5.37 26.36 3.82
C TRP A 327 5.04 27.41 2.76
N ASP A 328 4.70 28.65 3.17
CA ASP A 328 4.43 29.77 2.24
C ASP A 328 5.62 30.10 1.34
N GLN A 329 6.85 29.82 1.80
CA GLN A 329 8.07 30.05 1.04
C GLN A 329 8.40 28.94 0.04
N LEU A 330 7.74 27.77 0.08
CA LEU A 330 8.10 26.63 -0.77
C LEU A 330 7.91 26.94 -2.26
N CYS A 331 6.73 27.43 -2.66
CA CYS A 331 6.47 27.74 -4.07
C CYS A 331 7.39 28.85 -4.61
N PRO A 332 7.53 30.03 -3.94
CA PRO A 332 8.46 31.06 -4.41
C PRO A 332 9.92 30.59 -4.54
N ILE A 333 10.40 29.75 -3.60
CA ILE A 333 11.76 29.21 -3.66
C ILE A 333 11.89 28.24 -4.83
N TYR A 334 10.93 27.33 -5.01
CA TYR A 334 10.95 26.34 -6.09
C TYR A 334 10.87 27.00 -7.47
N ASP A 335 9.95 27.96 -7.65
CA ASP A 335 9.73 28.65 -8.93
C ASP A 335 10.93 29.52 -9.34
N ALA A 336 11.78 29.91 -8.39
CA ALA A 336 13.00 30.66 -8.64
C ALA A 336 14.21 29.77 -9.00
N LEU A 337 14.09 28.43 -8.94
CA LEU A 337 15.19 27.53 -9.30
C LEU A 337 15.46 27.57 -10.82
N PRO A 338 16.73 27.57 -11.24
CA PRO A 338 17.07 27.51 -12.65
C PRO A 338 16.70 26.14 -13.24
N PRO A 339 16.30 26.06 -14.52
CA PRO A 339 16.03 24.77 -15.16
C PRO A 339 17.26 23.84 -15.11
N GLY A 340 17.10 22.65 -14.53
CA GLY A 340 18.13 21.60 -14.52
C GLY A 340 18.89 21.36 -13.21
N THR A 341 18.50 22.00 -12.11
CA THR A 341 18.87 21.58 -10.73
C THR A 341 17.98 20.47 -10.24
#